data_AF-A0A7S4QM75-F1
#
_entry.id   AF-A0A7S4QM75-F1
#
_cell.length_a   1.000
_cell.length_b   1.000
_cell.length_c   1.000
_cell.angle_alpha   90.00
_cell.angle_beta   90.00
_cell.angle_gamma   90.00
#
_symmetry.space_group_name_H-M   'P 1'
#
loop_
_entity.id
_entity.type
_entity.pdbx_description
1 polymer ?
#
loop_
_entity_poly.entity_id
_entity_poly.type
_entity_poly.pdbx_seq_one_letter_code
_entity_poly.pdbx_strand_id
1 'polypeptide(L)'
;MTPLETKDAWMSYQWEQGGGLPGVIVLLSDNDDNNSNDVEMVKTQKKNGKRRLLPIWMEEVIVDDNDDDNKSNKQAQEETIRYKVTDMGLFSTELENNSHSALVRFFVDNNDKNPSNTTTTTTTMVWDVTFQSKSRPELWKSITQQNIQTATDNLASYSATPYVYTRITKLKNGKSGSTTASSANENSIEDVVNQWTNFIWKQGGGLPVPFVTLNEKDRMVIPPILLERIVSVDEQKGVIYYTVVNPGLFTYQVHSHLGKVTFRKITDNDDDDDMIEMIWEVEIRPLSNFESFVQFFTSGIIATLARNFKCHLEEPGAMVSVKPPRGGGGDGAKTFGEIPKSSWLGGVLHAHMMDDRSTLEQTISLFQPWTWGRCTDDKGEGEEWSRGFLQEIDEN
;
A
#
# COMPACT_ATOMS: atom_id res chain seq x y z
N MET A 1 -20.70 6.30 -6.81
CA MET A 1 -20.80 7.02 -5.52
C MET A 1 -21.85 8.10 -5.67
N THR A 2 -22.72 8.22 -4.68
CA THR A 2 -23.68 9.34 -4.59
C THR A 2 -22.95 10.65 -4.26
N PRO A 3 -23.57 11.83 -4.45
CA PRO A 3 -23.00 13.10 -4.01
C PRO A 3 -22.62 13.12 -2.53
N LEU A 4 -23.45 12.53 -1.66
CA LEU A 4 -23.19 12.42 -0.22
C LEU A 4 -21.97 11.55 0.07
N GLU A 5 -21.89 10.35 -0.51
CA GLU A 5 -20.72 9.48 -0.36
C GLU A 5 -19.43 10.14 -0.86
N THR A 6 -19.52 10.90 -1.96
CA THR A 6 -18.36 11.61 -2.53
C THR A 6 -17.93 12.76 -1.64
N LYS A 7 -18.87 13.49 -1.05
CA LYS A 7 -18.63 14.53 -0.05
C LYS A 7 -17.96 13.95 1.19
N ASP A 8 -18.46 12.83 1.70
CA ASP A 8 -17.89 12.15 2.87
C ASP A 8 -16.48 11.61 2.58
N ALA A 9 -16.26 11.07 1.38
CA ALA A 9 -14.93 10.68 0.92
C ALA A 9 -14.00 11.89 0.85
N TRP A 10 -14.43 13.03 0.28
CA TRP A 10 -13.66 14.27 0.27
C TRP A 10 -13.34 14.74 1.70
N MET A 11 -14.30 14.70 2.62
CA MET A 11 -14.07 15.07 4.02
C MET A 11 -13.03 14.16 4.68
N SER A 12 -13.19 12.83 4.59
CA SER A 12 -12.23 11.92 5.23
C SER A 12 -10.84 11.98 4.59
N TYR A 13 -10.76 12.11 3.27
CA TYR A 13 -9.51 12.02 2.55
C TYR A 13 -8.85 13.39 2.33
N GLN A 14 -9.57 14.32 1.71
CA GLN A 14 -9.04 15.65 1.44
C GLN A 14 -8.91 16.47 2.72
N TRP A 15 -9.97 16.52 3.55
CA TRP A 15 -10.01 17.40 4.72
C TRP A 15 -9.18 16.86 5.89
N GLU A 16 -9.46 15.64 6.34
CA GLU A 16 -8.84 15.06 7.54
C GLU A 16 -7.41 14.56 7.28
N GLN A 17 -7.12 14.02 6.08
CA GLN A 17 -5.80 13.43 5.76
C GLN A 17 -4.92 14.30 4.85
N GLY A 18 -5.45 15.39 4.29
CA GLY A 18 -4.68 16.34 3.47
C GLY A 18 -4.62 16.02 1.97
N GLY A 19 -5.42 15.05 1.50
CA GLY A 19 -5.64 14.85 0.07
C GLY A 19 -4.51 14.22 -0.72
N GLY A 20 -3.53 13.63 -0.02
CA GLY A 20 -2.32 13.09 -0.65
C GLY A 20 -1.47 14.16 -1.35
N LEU A 21 -1.63 15.43 -0.98
CA LEU A 21 -0.79 16.49 -1.51
C LEU A 21 0.66 16.31 -1.02
N PRO A 22 1.64 16.40 -1.93
CA PRO A 22 3.05 16.30 -1.57
C PRO A 22 3.44 17.19 -0.40
N GLY A 23 3.91 16.60 0.69
CA GLY A 23 4.44 17.32 1.84
C GLY A 23 3.39 17.95 2.75
N VAL A 24 2.09 17.72 2.51
CA VAL A 24 1.04 18.24 3.38
C VAL A 24 0.81 17.27 4.55
N ILE A 25 1.03 17.74 5.77
CA ILE A 25 0.59 17.06 7.00
C ILE A 25 -0.55 17.87 7.60
N VAL A 26 -1.64 17.20 7.95
CA VAL A 26 -2.80 17.82 8.59
C VAL A 26 -2.69 17.65 10.10
N LEU A 27 -2.75 18.77 10.81
CA LEU A 27 -2.99 18.80 12.24
C LEU A 27 -4.43 19.24 12.47
N LEU A 28 -5.25 18.35 13.01
CA LEU A 28 -6.58 18.70 13.48
C LEU A 28 -6.44 19.45 14.81
N SER A 29 -7.14 20.57 14.95
CA SER A 29 -7.12 21.34 16.19
C SER A 29 -8.15 20.75 17.14
N ASP A 30 -7.68 20.00 18.14
CA ASP A 30 -8.52 19.66 19.29
C ASP A 30 -8.88 20.98 20.01
N ASN A 31 -10.15 21.18 20.34
CA ASN A 31 -10.48 22.28 21.25
C ASN A 31 -9.96 21.87 22.62
N ASP A 32 -9.09 22.71 23.20
CA ASP A 32 -8.75 22.70 24.62
C ASP A 32 -9.96 23.11 25.50
N ASP A 33 -11.15 22.54 25.24
CA ASP A 33 -12.29 22.64 26.15
C ASP A 33 -12.06 21.66 27.31
N ASN A 34 -11.13 22.07 28.17
CA ASN A 34 -10.57 21.36 29.32
C ASN A 34 -11.58 21.17 30.47
N ASN A 35 -12.86 20.90 30.19
CA ASN A 35 -13.88 20.88 31.22
C ASN A 35 -15.09 19.96 30.96
N SER A 36 -14.88 18.68 30.63
CA SER A 36 -15.92 17.65 30.82
C SER A 36 -15.35 16.33 31.34
N ASN A 37 -15.76 15.97 32.56
CA ASN A 37 -15.51 14.66 33.18
C ASN A 37 -16.51 13.58 32.70
N ASP A 38 -17.21 13.81 31.59
CA ASP A 38 -18.24 12.88 31.10
C ASP A 38 -17.62 11.88 30.12
N VAL A 39 -17.22 10.74 30.70
CA VAL A 39 -16.83 9.52 30.02
C VAL A 39 -18.09 8.84 29.50
N GLU A 40 -18.69 9.37 28.43
CA GLU A 40 -19.58 8.58 27.58
C GLU A 40 -19.76 9.20 26.18
N MET A 41 -19.60 8.35 25.16
CA MET A 41 -19.81 8.59 23.72
C MET A 41 -18.71 9.29 22.91
N VAL A 42 -17.64 8.53 22.67
CA VAL A 42 -16.79 8.66 21.47
C VAL A 42 -17.61 8.24 20.24
N LYS A 43 -18.16 9.21 19.50
CA LYS A 43 -18.42 9.15 18.03
C LYS A 43 -18.99 10.46 17.42
N THR A 44 -19.23 11.51 18.20
CA THR A 44 -19.81 12.77 17.68
C THR A 44 -19.00 14.02 18.02
N GLN A 45 -17.68 13.89 18.23
CA GLN A 45 -16.75 15.03 18.35
C GLN A 45 -16.15 15.44 16.99
N LYS A 46 -17.00 15.53 15.96
CA LYS A 46 -16.65 16.04 14.61
C LYS A 46 -16.96 17.54 14.48
N LYS A 47 -16.67 18.34 15.51
CA LYS A 47 -17.21 19.72 15.63
C LYS A 47 -16.21 20.86 15.54
N ASN A 48 -14.96 20.59 15.22
CA ASN A 48 -14.07 21.64 14.78
C ASN A 48 -13.71 21.38 13.34
N GLY A 49 -14.42 22.03 12.43
CA GLY A 49 -14.05 22.10 11.03
C GLY A 49 -12.75 22.88 10.81
N LYS A 50 -11.78 22.85 11.73
CA LYS A 50 -10.54 23.61 11.68
C LYS A 50 -9.36 22.65 11.50
N ARG A 51 -8.47 22.97 10.57
CA ARG A 51 -7.24 22.20 10.34
C ARG A 51 -6.06 23.10 10.05
N ARG A 52 -4.86 22.58 10.31
CA ARG A 52 -3.61 23.24 9.98
C ARG A 52 -2.78 22.38 9.04
N LEU A 53 -2.31 22.97 7.96
CA LEU A 53 -1.51 22.33 6.91
C LEU A 53 -0.03 22.66 7.12
N LEU A 54 0.78 21.64 7.37
CA LEU A 54 2.24 21.73 7.40
C LEU A 54 2.85 21.36 6.05
N PRO A 55 4.06 21.85 5.71
CA PRO A 55 4.92 22.73 6.50
C PRO A 55 4.56 24.21 6.36
N ILE A 56 3.53 24.56 5.58
CA ILE A 56 3.22 25.97 5.30
C ILE A 56 2.60 26.71 6.48
N TRP A 57 2.15 25.99 7.51
CA TRP A 57 1.42 26.49 8.68
C TRP A 57 0.12 27.21 8.33
N MET A 58 -0.52 26.84 7.23
CA MET A 58 -1.79 27.40 6.78
C MET A 58 -2.94 26.85 7.61
N GLU A 59 -3.89 27.69 8.00
CA GLU A 59 -5.03 27.33 8.84
C GLU A 59 -6.35 27.52 8.10
N GLU A 60 -7.08 26.42 7.94
CA GLU A 60 -8.35 26.37 7.23
C GLU A 60 -9.50 26.05 8.17
N VAL A 61 -10.66 26.67 7.91
CA VAL A 61 -11.88 26.48 8.70
C VAL A 61 -13.06 26.25 7.76
N ILE A 62 -13.80 25.15 7.96
CA ILE A 62 -15.11 24.89 7.37
C ILE A 62 -16.09 25.94 7.90
N VAL A 63 -16.79 26.56 6.96
CA VAL A 63 -17.84 27.52 7.27
C VAL A 63 -19.14 26.74 7.22
N ASP A 64 -19.70 26.42 8.39
CA ASP A 64 -21.02 25.81 8.48
C ASP A 64 -22.06 26.77 7.93
N ASP A 65 -22.72 26.38 6.83
CA ASP A 65 -23.92 27.05 6.33
C ASP A 65 -25.07 26.63 7.25
N ASN A 66 -25.23 27.34 8.38
CA ASN A 66 -26.36 27.18 9.34
C ASN A 66 -27.75 27.53 8.74
N ASP A 67 -27.90 27.61 7.42
CA ASP A 67 -29.17 27.84 6.72
C ASP A 67 -29.95 26.52 6.52
N ASP A 68 -30.08 25.73 7.59
CA ASP A 68 -30.81 24.45 7.59
C ASP A 68 -32.34 24.61 7.54
N ASP A 69 -32.86 25.83 7.74
CA ASP A 69 -34.31 26.04 7.90
C ASP A 69 -35.13 25.94 6.60
N ASN A 70 -34.51 25.77 5.42
CA ASN A 70 -35.23 25.74 4.13
C ASN A 70 -34.94 24.51 3.24
N LYS A 71 -34.39 23.45 3.82
CA LYS A 71 -33.89 22.27 3.10
C LYS A 71 -34.93 21.21 2.70
N SER A 72 -36.22 21.49 2.80
CA SER A 72 -37.26 20.45 2.75
C SER A 72 -37.62 19.88 1.37
N ASN A 73 -37.02 20.30 0.24
CA ASN A 73 -37.34 19.68 -1.06
C ASN A 73 -36.29 19.76 -2.19
N LYS A 74 -35.11 20.36 -1.98
CA LYS A 74 -34.10 20.57 -3.05
C LYS A 74 -32.83 19.71 -2.93
N GLN A 75 -32.75 18.84 -1.95
CA GLN A 75 -31.45 18.49 -1.34
C GLN A 75 -30.87 17.09 -1.62
N ALA A 76 -31.54 16.21 -2.35
CA ALA A 76 -30.95 14.89 -2.62
C ALA A 76 -29.91 14.92 -3.77
N GLN A 77 -29.80 16.02 -4.52
CA GLN A 77 -29.03 16.07 -5.77
C GLN A 77 -27.72 16.85 -5.71
N GLU A 78 -27.57 17.78 -4.76
CA GLU A 78 -26.37 18.61 -4.63
C GLU A 78 -25.94 18.71 -3.17
N GLU A 79 -24.69 18.34 -2.93
CA GLU A 79 -24.02 18.44 -1.65
C GLU A 79 -22.92 19.49 -1.74
N THR A 80 -22.74 20.28 -0.68
CA THR A 80 -21.76 21.37 -0.68
C THR A 80 -20.92 21.39 0.59
N ILE A 81 -19.70 21.91 0.45
CA ILE A 81 -18.76 22.23 1.53
C ILE A 81 -18.20 23.62 1.25
N ARG A 82 -18.20 24.49 2.26
CA ARG A 82 -17.48 25.77 2.22
C ARG A 82 -16.36 25.75 3.24
N TYR A 83 -15.20 26.27 2.87
CA TYR A 83 -14.14 26.54 3.82
C TYR A 83 -13.39 27.82 3.45
N LYS A 84 -12.69 28.38 4.43
CA LYS A 84 -11.84 29.57 4.26
C LYS A 84 -10.49 29.37 4.92
N VAL A 85 -9.47 30.02 4.38
CA VAL A 85 -8.16 30.10 5.01
C VAL A 85 -8.15 31.31 5.96
N THR A 86 -8.05 31.03 7.25
CA THR A 86 -8.00 32.05 8.31
C THR A 86 -6.59 32.57 8.56
N ASP A 87 -5.58 31.73 8.33
CA ASP A 87 -4.17 32.09 8.38
C ASP A 87 -3.44 31.46 7.20
N MET A 88 -2.72 32.27 6.42
CA MET A 88 -1.97 31.81 5.25
C MET A 88 -0.65 31.11 5.63
N GLY A 89 -0.24 31.21 6.89
CA GLY A 89 0.96 30.62 7.42
C GLY A 89 2.24 31.38 7.04
N LEU A 90 3.39 30.82 7.44
CA LEU A 90 4.68 31.53 7.41
C LEU A 90 5.23 31.77 6.01
N PHE A 91 4.82 30.98 5.03
CA PHE A 91 5.45 30.95 3.70
C PHE A 91 4.63 31.66 2.60
N SER A 92 3.47 32.22 2.95
CA SER A 92 2.50 32.75 1.99
C SER A 92 2.33 34.27 2.12
N THR A 93 3.43 35.02 2.17
CA THR A 93 3.40 36.50 2.36
C THR A 93 2.75 37.26 1.20
N GLU A 94 2.66 36.62 0.03
CA GLU A 94 2.07 37.19 -1.19
C GLU A 94 0.54 37.07 -1.24
N LEU A 95 -0.09 36.26 -0.37
CA LEU A 95 -1.54 36.12 -0.28
C LEU A 95 -2.09 37.00 0.85
N GLU A 96 -3.28 37.57 0.64
CA GLU A 96 -3.94 38.37 1.68
C GLU A 96 -4.66 37.46 2.69
N ASN A 97 -4.42 37.68 3.99
CA ASN A 97 -5.09 36.92 5.05
C ASN A 97 -6.62 37.06 4.92
N ASN A 98 -7.34 35.96 5.17
CA ASN A 98 -8.80 35.86 5.02
C ASN A 98 -9.36 36.11 3.61
N SER A 99 -8.51 36.28 2.59
CA SER A 99 -8.98 36.45 1.21
C SER A 99 -9.29 35.13 0.51
N HIS A 100 -8.77 34.01 1.02
CA HIS A 100 -8.94 32.70 0.40
C HIS A 100 -10.14 31.97 0.96
N SER A 101 -11.05 31.60 0.05
CA SER A 101 -12.25 30.84 0.33
C SER A 101 -12.51 29.86 -0.79
N ALA A 102 -13.10 28.73 -0.46
CA ALA A 102 -13.44 27.70 -1.41
C ALA A 102 -14.87 27.19 -1.19
N LEU A 103 -15.52 26.84 -2.29
CA LEU A 103 -16.80 26.16 -2.36
C LEU A 103 -16.62 24.87 -3.16
N VAL A 104 -16.83 23.73 -2.52
CA VAL A 104 -16.81 22.42 -3.16
C VAL A 104 -18.25 21.94 -3.29
N ARG A 105 -18.65 21.59 -4.51
CA ARG A 105 -20.01 21.13 -4.85
C ARG A 105 -19.94 19.75 -5.46
N PHE A 106 -20.84 18.87 -5.05
CA PHE A 106 -20.97 17.50 -5.55
C PHE A 106 -22.39 17.33 -6.06
N PHE A 107 -22.56 16.94 -7.32
CA PHE A 107 -23.89 16.74 -7.89
C PHE A 107 -23.88 15.67 -8.98
N VAL A 108 -25.03 15.06 -9.24
CA VAL A 108 -25.18 14.10 -10.35
C VAL A 108 -25.32 14.88 -11.66
N ASP A 109 -24.48 14.58 -12.66
CA ASP A 109 -24.60 15.22 -13.98
C ASP A 109 -25.74 14.56 -14.78
N ASN A 110 -26.87 15.26 -14.87
CA ASN A 110 -28.04 14.81 -15.62
C ASN A 110 -27.93 15.08 -17.14
N ASN A 111 -26.81 15.63 -17.62
CA ASN A 111 -26.66 15.98 -19.04
C ASN A 111 -26.26 14.81 -19.94
N ASP A 112 -26.09 13.59 -19.39
CA ASP A 112 -25.74 12.42 -20.19
C ASP A 112 -26.96 11.93 -20.99
N LYS A 113 -27.16 12.52 -22.17
CA LYS A 113 -28.30 12.28 -23.07
C LYS A 113 -28.26 10.92 -23.78
N ASN A 114 -27.34 10.02 -23.42
CA ASN A 114 -27.23 8.69 -24.00
C ASN A 114 -27.77 7.61 -23.05
N PRO A 115 -29.04 7.18 -23.22
CA PRO A 115 -29.66 6.16 -22.39
C PRO A 115 -29.20 4.73 -22.73
N SER A 116 -27.93 4.51 -23.11
CA SER A 116 -27.43 3.17 -23.43
C SER A 116 -27.16 2.34 -22.18
N ASN A 117 -28.20 1.63 -21.72
CA ASN A 117 -28.25 0.36 -20.97
C ASN A 117 -27.33 0.09 -19.76
N THR A 118 -26.56 1.05 -19.25
CA THR A 118 -25.85 0.91 -17.97
C THR A 118 -26.02 2.19 -17.16
N THR A 119 -26.81 2.13 -16.10
CA THR A 119 -27.09 3.24 -15.18
C THR A 119 -25.90 3.49 -14.26
N THR A 120 -24.76 3.90 -14.83
CA THR A 120 -23.63 4.37 -14.03
C THR A 120 -23.91 5.81 -13.64
N THR A 121 -24.28 6.04 -12.38
CA THR A 121 -24.45 7.40 -11.85
C THR A 121 -23.08 8.02 -11.63
N THR A 122 -22.76 9.04 -12.43
CA THR A 122 -21.52 9.83 -12.29
C THR A 122 -21.80 11.05 -11.40
N THR A 123 -21.03 11.20 -10.33
CA THR A 123 -21.04 12.40 -9.48
C THR A 123 -19.93 13.33 -9.94
N THR A 124 -20.30 14.56 -10.27
CA THR A 124 -19.39 15.64 -10.64
C THR A 124 -19.02 16.44 -9.40
N MET A 125 -17.73 16.67 -9.20
CA MET A 125 -17.20 17.57 -8.18
C MET A 125 -16.71 18.87 -8.84
N VAL A 126 -17.17 20.00 -8.33
CA VAL A 126 -16.70 21.34 -8.74
C VAL A 126 -16.08 22.02 -7.53
N TRP A 127 -14.82 22.46 -7.66
CA TRP A 127 -14.07 23.11 -6.60
C TRP A 127 -13.73 24.55 -7.00
N ASP A 128 -14.59 25.47 -6.57
CA ASP A 128 -14.45 26.89 -6.84
C ASP A 128 -13.59 27.53 -5.75
N VAL A 129 -12.44 28.12 -6.12
CA VAL A 129 -11.53 28.78 -5.17
C VAL A 129 -11.35 30.23 -5.55
N THR A 130 -11.48 31.11 -4.56
CA THR A 130 -11.24 32.55 -4.68
C THR A 130 -10.14 32.93 -3.69
N PHE A 131 -9.18 33.75 -4.11
CA PHE A 131 -8.15 34.33 -3.24
C PHE A 131 -7.70 35.68 -3.80
N GLN A 132 -7.09 36.51 -2.95
CA GLN A 132 -6.43 37.74 -3.36
C GLN A 132 -4.92 37.61 -3.17
N SER A 133 -4.18 38.00 -4.19
CA SER A 133 -2.73 37.96 -4.21
C SER A 133 -2.18 39.37 -4.43
N LYS A 134 -1.25 39.79 -3.58
CA LYS A 134 -0.56 41.09 -3.66
C LYS A 134 0.39 41.16 -4.86
N SER A 135 0.91 40.02 -5.28
CA SER A 135 1.89 39.90 -6.37
C SER A 135 1.81 38.53 -7.03
N ARG A 136 2.05 38.48 -8.35
CA ARG A 136 2.11 37.22 -9.14
C ARG A 136 0.79 36.41 -9.10
N PRO A 137 -0.37 37.01 -9.37
CA PRO A 137 -1.66 36.30 -9.32
C PRO A 137 -1.72 35.06 -10.22
N GLU A 138 -1.08 35.11 -11.41
CA GLU A 138 -1.04 33.96 -12.32
C GLU A 138 -0.23 32.78 -11.78
N LEU A 139 0.85 33.03 -11.03
CA LEU A 139 1.62 31.97 -10.38
C LEU A 139 0.76 31.25 -9.34
N TRP A 140 0.13 32.01 -8.43
CA TRP A 140 -0.73 31.45 -7.39
C TRP A 140 -1.96 30.75 -7.96
N LYS A 141 -2.51 31.25 -9.06
CA LYS A 141 -3.57 30.58 -9.81
C LYS A 141 -3.11 29.23 -10.33
N SER A 142 -1.93 29.17 -10.96
CA SER A 142 -1.37 27.92 -11.48
C SER A 142 -1.07 26.91 -10.37
N ILE A 143 -0.49 27.35 -9.24
CA ILE A 143 -0.23 26.51 -8.07
C ILE A 143 -1.55 25.97 -7.49
N THR A 144 -2.55 26.84 -7.36
CA THR A 144 -3.88 26.46 -6.83
C THR A 144 -4.55 25.44 -7.75
N GLN A 145 -4.52 25.67 -9.07
CA GLN A 145 -5.06 24.73 -10.06
C GLN A 145 -4.36 23.38 -10.00
N GLN A 146 -3.02 23.35 -9.92
CA GLN A 146 -2.26 22.11 -9.82
C GLN A 146 -2.56 21.35 -8.52
N ASN A 147 -2.68 22.04 -7.39
CA ASN A 147 -3.01 21.43 -6.11
C ASN A 147 -4.44 20.87 -6.12
N ILE A 148 -5.42 21.62 -6.65
CA ILE A 148 -6.79 21.13 -6.82
C ILE A 148 -6.79 19.89 -7.71
N GLN A 149 -6.16 19.94 -8.89
CA GLN A 149 -6.10 18.80 -9.80
C GLN A 149 -5.47 17.57 -9.13
N THR A 150 -4.36 17.75 -8.42
CA THR A 150 -3.68 16.66 -7.72
C THR A 150 -4.59 16.06 -6.63
N ALA A 151 -5.24 16.92 -5.84
CA ALA A 151 -6.20 16.53 -4.81
C ALA A 151 -7.41 15.80 -5.40
N THR A 152 -7.96 16.27 -6.53
CA THR A 152 -9.10 15.63 -7.20
C THR A 152 -8.73 14.27 -7.77
N ASP A 153 -7.56 14.16 -8.40
CA ASP A 153 -7.08 12.91 -8.99
C ASP A 153 -6.80 11.88 -7.90
N ASN A 154 -6.17 12.31 -6.80
CA ASN A 154 -5.93 11.46 -5.63
C ASN A 154 -7.25 11.05 -4.95
N LEU A 155 -8.25 11.92 -4.85
CA LEU A 155 -9.56 11.53 -4.34
C LEU A 155 -10.24 10.50 -5.25
N ALA A 156 -10.13 10.66 -6.57
CA ALA A 156 -10.65 9.68 -7.51
C ALA A 156 -9.92 8.33 -7.36
N SER A 157 -8.59 8.33 -7.22
CA SER A 157 -7.79 7.13 -6.94
C SER A 157 -8.13 6.49 -5.59
N TYR A 158 -8.32 7.30 -4.54
CA TYR A 158 -8.73 6.86 -3.22
C TYR A 158 -10.09 6.16 -3.26
N SER A 159 -11.02 6.69 -4.04
CA SER A 159 -12.39 6.19 -4.19
C SER A 159 -12.54 5.04 -5.19
N ALA A 160 -11.54 4.79 -6.05
CA ALA A 160 -11.59 3.73 -7.05
C ALA A 160 -11.60 2.33 -6.41
N THR A 161 -12.08 1.30 -7.12
CA THR A 161 -11.88 -0.09 -6.69
C THR A 161 -10.38 -0.38 -6.55
N PRO A 162 -9.92 -0.99 -5.45
CA PRO A 162 -8.50 -1.25 -5.28
C PRO A 162 -8.01 -2.31 -6.27
N TYR A 163 -6.69 -2.35 -6.41
CA TYR A 163 -6.01 -3.43 -7.12
C TYR A 163 -5.64 -4.53 -6.12
N VAL A 164 -5.89 -5.78 -6.49
CA VAL A 164 -5.49 -6.95 -5.73
C VAL A 164 -4.45 -7.70 -6.55
N TYR A 165 -3.25 -7.82 -6.01
CA TYR A 165 -2.21 -8.71 -6.51
C TYR A 165 -2.29 -10.03 -5.77
N THR A 166 -2.37 -11.13 -6.51
CA THR A 166 -2.37 -12.48 -5.94
C THR A 166 -1.15 -13.22 -6.44
N ARG A 167 -0.38 -13.78 -5.50
CA ARG A 167 0.74 -14.68 -5.77
C ARG A 167 0.48 -16.03 -5.13
N ILE A 168 0.53 -17.09 -5.94
CA ILE A 168 0.41 -18.47 -5.46
C ILE A 168 1.79 -19.12 -5.53
N THR A 169 2.22 -19.75 -4.44
CA THR A 169 3.50 -20.45 -4.34
C THR A 169 3.31 -21.77 -3.62
N LYS A 170 3.87 -22.83 -4.19
CA LYS A 170 3.84 -24.17 -3.62
C LYS A 170 5.10 -24.39 -2.82
N LEU A 171 4.93 -24.86 -1.59
CA LEU A 171 6.00 -25.06 -0.63
C LEU A 171 6.09 -26.56 -0.34
N LYS A 172 7.24 -27.16 -0.61
CA LYS A 172 7.57 -28.47 -0.05
C LYS A 172 7.99 -28.27 1.39
N ASN A 173 7.37 -28.99 2.31
CA ASN A 173 7.91 -29.03 3.65
C ASN A 173 9.25 -29.77 3.60
N GLY A 174 10.35 -29.04 3.82
CA GLY A 174 11.65 -29.67 3.95
C GLY A 174 11.60 -30.61 5.13
N LYS A 175 11.60 -31.93 4.89
CA LYS A 175 11.91 -32.91 5.95
C LYS A 175 13.30 -32.56 6.42
N SER A 176 13.38 -31.77 7.49
CA SER A 176 14.64 -31.43 8.13
C SER A 176 15.37 -32.75 8.31
N GLY A 177 16.54 -32.91 7.69
CA GLY A 177 17.32 -34.16 7.67
C GLY A 177 17.79 -34.64 9.06
N SER A 178 17.20 -34.07 10.12
CA SER A 178 17.19 -34.55 11.49
C SER A 178 16.63 -35.99 11.53
N THR A 179 17.55 -36.94 11.45
CA THR A 179 17.31 -38.39 11.58
C THR A 179 16.90 -38.79 13.00
N THR A 180 16.74 -37.85 13.93
CA THR A 180 16.17 -38.12 15.26
C THR A 180 14.66 -38.15 15.17
N ALA A 181 14.15 -39.37 14.98
CA ALA A 181 12.75 -39.73 15.11
C ALA A 181 12.23 -39.39 16.52
N SER A 182 11.73 -38.19 16.72
CA SER A 182 10.87 -37.88 17.86
C SER A 182 9.85 -36.80 17.51
N SER A 183 8.58 -37.21 17.59
CA SER A 183 7.33 -36.45 17.57
C SER A 183 6.88 -35.78 16.25
N ALA A 184 6.35 -36.62 15.36
CA ALA A 184 5.04 -36.62 14.68
C ALA A 184 4.12 -35.37 14.56
N ASN A 185 4.54 -34.15 14.88
CA ASN A 185 3.73 -32.93 14.70
C ASN A 185 4.40 -31.85 13.84
N GLU A 186 5.59 -32.11 13.26
CA GLU A 186 6.43 -31.13 12.51
C GLU A 186 5.85 -30.61 11.17
N ASN A 187 4.60 -30.93 10.82
CA ASN A 187 4.00 -30.60 9.52
C ASN A 187 2.67 -29.86 9.68
N SER A 188 2.59 -28.99 10.69
CA SER A 188 1.40 -28.18 10.92
C SER A 188 1.45 -26.89 10.09
N ILE A 189 0.27 -26.40 9.70
CA ILE A 189 0.14 -25.07 9.09
C ILE A 189 0.71 -24.00 10.03
N GLU A 190 0.54 -24.19 11.33
CA GLU A 190 1.09 -23.37 12.42
C GLU A 190 2.62 -23.25 12.32
N ASP A 191 3.35 -24.34 12.06
CA ASP A 191 4.81 -24.29 11.90
C ASP A 191 5.23 -23.42 10.71
N VAL A 192 4.52 -23.52 9.58
CA VAL A 192 4.83 -22.71 8.38
C VAL A 192 4.49 -21.24 8.61
N VAL A 193 3.38 -20.94 9.29
CA VAL A 193 3.03 -19.56 9.71
C VAL A 193 4.12 -18.98 10.62
N ASN A 194 4.60 -19.77 11.57
CA ASN A 194 5.67 -19.37 12.50
C ASN A 194 6.99 -19.13 11.77
N GLN A 195 7.34 -20.00 10.82
CA GLN A 195 8.52 -19.82 9.97
C GLN A 195 8.38 -18.60 9.06
N TRP A 196 7.22 -18.35 8.46
CA TRP A 196 6.97 -17.16 7.65
C TRP A 196 7.13 -15.90 8.51
N THR A 197 6.50 -15.87 9.69
CA THR A 197 6.58 -14.73 10.61
C THR A 197 8.02 -14.49 11.06
N ASN A 198 8.78 -15.54 11.37
CA ASN A 198 10.16 -15.37 11.76
C ASN A 198 11.05 -14.93 10.59
N PHE A 199 11.02 -15.64 9.47
CA PHE A 199 11.91 -15.38 8.35
C PHE A 199 11.52 -14.13 7.56
N ILE A 200 10.27 -14.05 7.10
CA ILE A 200 9.79 -12.92 6.30
C ILE A 200 9.63 -11.69 7.16
N TRP A 201 8.92 -11.77 8.28
CA TRP A 201 8.60 -10.59 9.08
C TRP A 201 9.80 -10.10 9.91
N LYS A 202 10.31 -10.96 10.80
CA LYS A 202 11.34 -10.61 11.79
C LYS A 202 12.76 -10.56 11.22
N GLN A 203 13.06 -11.32 10.16
CA GLN A 203 14.38 -11.36 9.51
C GLN A 203 14.38 -10.71 8.11
N GLY A 204 13.28 -10.07 7.71
CA GLY A 204 13.17 -9.30 6.46
C GLY A 204 13.19 -10.13 5.18
N GLY A 205 13.07 -11.45 5.28
CA GLY A 205 12.87 -12.35 4.15
C GLY A 205 14.01 -12.35 3.12
N GLY A 206 15.21 -11.96 3.53
CA GLY A 206 16.36 -11.87 2.65
C GLY A 206 16.31 -10.76 1.60
N LEU A 207 15.47 -9.73 1.77
CA LEU A 207 15.48 -8.57 0.87
C LEU A 207 16.82 -7.81 0.91
N PRO A 208 17.23 -7.13 -0.17
CA PRO A 208 18.48 -6.37 -0.23
C PRO A 208 18.34 -4.96 0.37
N VAL A 209 17.42 -4.78 1.31
CA VAL A 209 17.15 -3.51 1.97
C VAL A 209 17.27 -3.69 3.49
N PRO A 210 17.91 -2.75 4.20
CA PRO A 210 17.92 -2.81 5.66
C PRO A 210 16.49 -2.69 6.19
N PHE A 211 16.20 -3.46 7.23
CA PHE A 211 14.95 -3.39 7.95
C PHE A 211 15.23 -3.45 9.45
N VAL A 212 14.30 -2.93 10.25
CA VAL A 212 14.37 -2.91 11.71
C VAL A 212 13.04 -3.41 12.24
N THR A 213 13.05 -4.51 12.98
CA THR A 213 11.89 -4.93 13.76
C THR A 213 11.77 -4.01 14.97
N LEU A 214 10.69 -3.23 15.03
CA LEU A 214 10.46 -2.26 16.11
C LEU A 214 9.83 -2.94 17.32
N ASN A 215 8.92 -3.88 17.08
CA ASN A 215 8.32 -4.76 18.07
C ASN A 215 7.82 -6.05 17.39
N GLU A 216 7.06 -6.89 18.10
CA GLU A 216 6.57 -8.16 17.54
C GLU A 216 5.67 -7.99 16.31
N LYS A 217 4.92 -6.89 16.23
CA LYS A 217 3.97 -6.62 15.16
C LYS A 217 4.48 -5.61 14.14
N ASP A 218 5.31 -4.65 14.55
CA ASP A 218 5.75 -3.54 13.72
C ASP A 218 7.18 -3.71 13.25
N ARG A 219 7.42 -3.40 11.97
CA ARG A 219 8.76 -3.32 11.38
C ARG A 219 8.88 -2.12 10.46
N MET A 220 10.11 -1.69 10.25
CA MET A 220 10.45 -0.57 9.38
C MET A 220 11.40 -1.03 8.29
N VAL A 221 11.06 -0.82 7.02
CA VAL A 221 11.92 -1.12 5.86
C VAL A 221 12.56 0.18 5.35
N ILE A 222 13.88 0.21 5.23
CA ILE A 222 14.67 1.42 4.94
C ILE A 222 15.50 1.21 3.67
N PRO A 223 15.62 2.20 2.78
CA PRO A 223 14.60 3.17 2.40
C PRO A 223 13.48 2.49 1.56
N PRO A 224 12.25 3.02 1.55
CA PRO A 224 11.82 4.32 2.09
C PRO A 224 11.03 4.23 3.41
N ILE A 225 11.70 4.20 4.58
CA ILE A 225 11.15 4.23 5.97
C ILE A 225 9.68 3.73 6.05
N LEU A 226 9.43 2.54 5.51
CA LEU A 226 8.11 1.98 5.34
C LEU A 226 7.78 1.25 6.63
N LEU A 227 6.81 1.76 7.38
CA LEU A 227 6.33 1.14 8.61
C LEU A 227 5.23 0.15 8.25
N GLU A 228 5.47 -1.12 8.52
CA GLU A 228 4.51 -2.20 8.32
C GLU A 228 4.11 -2.80 9.66
N ARG A 229 2.88 -3.27 9.75
CA ARG A 229 2.27 -3.85 10.96
C ARG A 229 1.53 -5.13 10.64
N ILE A 230 1.80 -6.20 11.39
CA ILE A 230 0.90 -7.36 11.47
C ILE A 230 -0.36 -6.94 12.23
N VAL A 231 -1.51 -7.05 11.55
CA VAL A 231 -2.84 -6.76 12.11
C VAL A 231 -3.30 -7.96 12.94
N SER A 232 -3.24 -9.16 12.36
CA SER A 232 -3.65 -10.40 13.00
C SER A 232 -2.89 -11.60 12.44
N VAL A 233 -2.80 -12.65 13.25
CA VAL A 233 -2.25 -13.97 12.90
C VAL A 233 -3.22 -15.01 13.45
N ASP A 234 -3.75 -15.86 12.58
CA ASP A 234 -4.53 -17.04 12.95
C ASP A 234 -3.72 -18.26 12.52
N GLU A 235 -2.90 -18.78 13.45
CA GLU A 235 -1.98 -19.88 13.20
C GLU A 235 -2.73 -21.18 12.87
N GLN A 236 -3.91 -21.37 13.44
CA GLN A 236 -4.74 -22.57 13.21
C GLN A 236 -5.34 -22.57 11.81
N LYS A 237 -5.83 -21.41 11.34
CA LYS A 237 -6.35 -21.26 9.98
C LYS A 237 -5.26 -21.02 8.93
N GLY A 238 -4.03 -20.73 9.35
CA GLY A 238 -2.95 -20.43 8.44
C GLY A 238 -3.04 -19.05 7.80
N VAL A 239 -3.62 -18.05 8.49
CA VAL A 239 -3.91 -16.74 7.90
C VAL A 239 -3.17 -15.62 8.63
N ILE A 240 -2.53 -14.73 7.87
CA ILE A 240 -1.80 -13.57 8.39
C ILE A 240 -2.32 -12.33 7.66
N TYR A 241 -2.67 -11.29 8.41
CA TYR A 241 -2.99 -9.97 7.86
C TYR A 241 -1.95 -8.94 8.28
N TYR A 242 -1.54 -8.09 7.36
CA TYR A 242 -0.63 -6.98 7.64
C TYR A 242 -0.95 -5.75 6.81
N THR A 243 -0.50 -4.57 7.27
CA THR A 243 -0.76 -3.30 6.60
C THR A 243 0.47 -2.39 6.63
N VAL A 244 0.51 -1.41 5.73
CA VAL A 244 1.46 -0.30 5.81
C VAL A 244 0.82 0.80 6.64
N VAL A 245 1.47 1.19 7.73
CA VAL A 245 0.95 2.16 8.72
C VAL A 245 1.16 3.60 8.27
N ASN A 246 2.20 3.87 7.48
CA ASN A 246 2.54 5.21 7.00
C ASN A 246 2.55 5.30 5.46
N PRO A 247 1.47 4.92 4.77
CA PRO A 247 1.41 5.08 3.31
C PRO A 247 1.46 6.58 2.97
N GLY A 248 2.11 6.93 1.87
CA GLY A 248 2.26 8.33 1.50
C GLY A 248 3.33 8.56 0.43
N LEU A 249 3.41 9.81 -0.04
CA LEU A 249 4.25 10.15 -1.18
C LEU A 249 5.75 9.88 -0.96
N PHE A 250 6.26 10.00 0.26
CA PHE A 250 7.69 9.87 0.56
C PHE A 250 8.09 8.51 1.14
N THR A 251 7.12 7.69 1.47
CA THR A 251 7.31 6.32 1.96
C THR A 251 6.92 5.39 0.83
N TYR A 252 5.64 5.06 0.71
CA TYR A 252 5.10 4.20 -0.31
C TYR A 252 3.83 4.81 -0.89
N GLN A 253 3.87 5.08 -2.20
CA GLN A 253 2.97 5.98 -2.92
C GLN A 253 1.59 5.36 -3.17
N VAL A 254 0.95 4.92 -2.08
CA VAL A 254 -0.40 4.38 -2.00
C VAL A 254 -1.21 5.19 -0.99
N HIS A 255 -2.54 5.13 -1.12
CA HIS A 255 -3.49 5.54 -0.09
C HIS A 255 -3.66 4.46 0.98
N SER A 256 -3.71 3.21 0.55
CA SER A 256 -3.87 2.05 1.43
C SER A 256 -3.10 0.86 0.90
N HIS A 257 -2.69 -0.01 1.84
CA HIS A 257 -2.08 -1.29 1.56
C HIS A 257 -2.53 -2.30 2.63
N LEU A 258 -3.14 -3.40 2.20
CA LEU A 258 -3.52 -4.51 3.06
C LEU A 258 -3.01 -5.81 2.42
N GLY A 259 -2.18 -6.55 3.14
CA GLY A 259 -1.70 -7.85 2.71
C GLY A 259 -2.34 -8.97 3.53
N LYS A 260 -2.65 -10.08 2.85
CA LYS A 260 -3.17 -11.31 3.42
C LYS A 260 -2.34 -12.48 2.92
N VAL A 261 -1.84 -13.30 3.83
CA VAL A 261 -1.13 -14.55 3.50
C VAL A 261 -1.94 -15.70 4.04
N THR A 262 -2.28 -16.64 3.17
CA THR A 262 -3.04 -17.85 3.52
C THR A 262 -2.21 -19.08 3.19
N PHE A 263 -2.09 -20.00 4.15
CA PHE A 263 -1.47 -21.30 3.99
C PHE A 263 -2.55 -22.38 4.02
N ARG A 264 -2.57 -23.25 3.01
CA ARG A 264 -3.49 -24.41 2.97
C ARG A 264 -2.78 -25.65 2.46
N LYS A 265 -3.16 -26.81 2.99
CA LYS A 265 -2.67 -28.11 2.49
C LYS A 265 -3.29 -28.42 1.13
N ILE A 266 -2.50 -28.94 0.21
CA ILE A 266 -2.98 -29.41 -1.09
C ILE A 266 -3.40 -30.87 -0.95
N THR A 267 -4.70 -31.17 -1.06
CA THR A 267 -5.25 -32.53 -0.89
C THR A 267 -5.44 -33.29 -2.20
N ASP A 268 -5.29 -32.63 -3.34
CA ASP A 268 -5.81 -33.12 -4.62
C ASP A 268 -4.83 -34.00 -5.41
N ASN A 269 -3.63 -34.28 -4.89
CA ASN A 269 -2.63 -35.12 -5.54
C ASN A 269 -2.27 -36.33 -4.65
N ASP A 270 -2.60 -37.54 -5.14
CA ASP A 270 -2.37 -38.82 -4.45
C ASP A 270 -0.89 -39.15 -4.13
N ASP A 271 0.08 -38.35 -4.59
CA ASP A 271 1.52 -38.65 -4.49
C ASP A 271 2.34 -37.64 -3.65
N ASP A 272 1.77 -36.52 -3.19
CA ASP A 272 2.52 -35.41 -2.56
C ASP A 272 1.84 -34.89 -1.26
N ASP A 273 1.69 -35.78 -0.26
CA ASP A 273 1.00 -35.52 1.03
C ASP A 273 1.59 -34.34 1.88
N ASP A 274 2.76 -33.81 1.53
CA ASP A 274 3.49 -32.81 2.31
C ASP A 274 3.53 -31.41 1.64
N MET A 275 2.69 -31.15 0.64
CA MET A 275 2.65 -29.85 -0.07
C MET A 275 1.73 -28.84 0.61
N ILE A 276 2.26 -27.64 0.85
CA ILE A 276 1.51 -26.49 1.35
C ILE A 276 1.46 -25.42 0.26
N GLU A 277 0.27 -24.93 -0.03
CA GLU A 277 0.08 -23.77 -0.88
C GLU A 277 0.07 -22.50 -0.04
N MET A 278 0.92 -21.55 -0.39
CA MET A 278 0.91 -20.19 0.11
C MET A 278 0.26 -19.28 -0.93
N ILE A 279 -0.84 -18.64 -0.54
CA ILE A 279 -1.53 -17.62 -1.32
C ILE A 279 -1.26 -16.29 -0.64
N TRP A 280 -0.58 -15.39 -1.35
CA TRP A 280 -0.27 -14.05 -0.87
C TRP A 280 -1.03 -13.03 -1.70
N GLU A 281 -2.02 -12.42 -1.08
CA GLU A 281 -2.89 -11.41 -1.70
C GLU A 281 -2.55 -10.04 -1.12
N VAL A 282 -2.43 -9.02 -1.98
CA VAL A 282 -2.09 -7.66 -1.58
C VAL A 282 -3.05 -6.68 -2.26
N GLU A 283 -3.90 -6.06 -1.44
CA GLU A 283 -4.76 -4.96 -1.84
C GLU A 283 -4.03 -3.64 -1.73
N ILE A 284 -4.02 -2.86 -2.80
CA ILE A 284 -3.43 -1.53 -2.84
C ILE A 284 -4.33 -0.53 -3.55
N ARG A 285 -4.24 0.73 -3.10
CA ARG A 285 -4.79 1.89 -3.79
C ARG A 285 -3.64 2.85 -4.12
N PRO A 286 -3.05 2.80 -5.32
CA PRO A 286 -1.97 3.72 -5.69
C PRO A 286 -2.41 5.19 -5.66
N LEU A 287 -1.50 6.10 -5.31
CA LEU A 287 -1.69 7.53 -5.59
C LEU A 287 -1.82 7.75 -7.10
N SER A 288 -2.45 8.86 -7.49
CA SER A 288 -2.58 9.20 -8.92
C SER A 288 -1.20 9.28 -9.58
N ASN A 289 -1.09 8.71 -10.79
CA ASN A 289 0.15 8.56 -11.58
C ASN A 289 1.22 7.60 -11.00
N PHE A 290 0.99 6.98 -9.84
CA PHE A 290 1.92 6.00 -9.26
C PHE A 290 1.49 4.55 -9.49
N GLU A 291 0.35 4.31 -10.15
CA GLU A 291 -0.20 2.96 -10.39
C GLU A 291 0.83 1.97 -10.92
N SER A 292 1.47 2.28 -12.05
CA SER A 292 2.43 1.36 -12.67
C SER A 292 3.63 1.11 -11.78
N PHE A 293 4.15 2.15 -11.12
CA PHE A 293 5.28 2.01 -10.19
C PHE A 293 4.91 1.13 -8.99
N VAL A 294 3.77 1.38 -8.36
CA VAL A 294 3.31 0.65 -7.18
C VAL A 294 3.06 -0.81 -7.53
N GLN A 295 2.31 -1.12 -8.59
CA GLN A 295 2.06 -2.50 -9.01
C GLN A 295 3.36 -3.25 -9.30
N PHE A 296 4.26 -2.59 -10.02
CA PHE A 296 5.56 -3.13 -10.33
C PHE A 296 6.40 -3.39 -9.06
N PHE A 297 6.45 -2.43 -8.14
CA PHE A 297 7.18 -2.53 -6.89
C PHE A 297 6.61 -3.65 -6.00
N THR A 298 5.29 -3.69 -5.80
CA THR A 298 4.60 -4.72 -5.00
C THR A 298 4.89 -6.10 -5.54
N SER A 299 4.62 -6.34 -6.83
CA SER A 299 4.85 -7.66 -7.43
C SER A 299 6.31 -8.09 -7.37
N GLY A 300 7.25 -7.15 -7.55
CA GLY A 300 8.69 -7.41 -7.38
C GLY A 300 9.06 -7.86 -5.97
N ILE A 301 8.59 -7.13 -4.94
CA ILE A 301 8.87 -7.44 -3.53
C ILE A 301 8.23 -8.76 -3.12
N ILE A 302 6.93 -8.95 -3.39
CA ILE A 302 6.20 -10.16 -2.98
C ILE A 302 6.75 -11.41 -3.68
N ALA A 303 7.01 -11.36 -4.98
CA ALA A 303 7.62 -12.49 -5.69
C ALA A 303 9.00 -12.85 -5.12
N THR A 304 9.80 -11.85 -4.79
CA THR A 304 11.12 -12.06 -4.16
C THR A 304 10.99 -12.73 -2.80
N LEU A 305 10.11 -12.20 -1.94
CA LEU A 305 9.88 -12.74 -0.59
C LEU A 305 9.35 -14.18 -0.66
N ALA A 306 8.38 -14.46 -1.53
CA ALA A 306 7.82 -15.79 -1.72
C ALA A 306 8.87 -16.80 -2.17
N ARG A 307 9.71 -16.44 -3.15
CA ARG A 307 10.82 -17.27 -3.62
C ARG A 307 11.84 -17.54 -2.50
N ASN A 308 12.25 -16.48 -1.80
CA ASN A 308 13.23 -16.60 -0.71
C ASN A 308 12.69 -17.48 0.42
N PHE A 309 11.39 -17.38 0.73
CA PHE A 309 10.73 -18.24 1.70
C PHE A 309 10.72 -19.70 1.27
N LYS A 310 10.33 -19.97 0.01
CA LYS A 310 10.37 -21.32 -0.56
C LYS A 310 11.77 -21.93 -0.44
N CYS A 311 12.82 -21.20 -0.86
CA CYS A 311 14.20 -21.65 -0.68
C CYS A 311 14.60 -21.86 0.79
N HIS A 312 14.11 -21.02 1.71
CA HIS A 312 14.37 -21.16 3.14
C HIS A 312 13.80 -22.46 3.72
N LEU A 313 12.60 -22.86 3.29
CA LEU A 313 11.94 -24.09 3.73
C LEU A 313 12.52 -25.34 3.06
N GLU A 314 12.74 -25.28 1.74
CA GLU A 314 13.08 -26.47 0.94
C GLU A 314 14.58 -26.80 0.98
N GLU A 315 15.44 -25.79 1.09
CA GLU A 315 16.89 -25.94 1.09
C GLU A 315 17.53 -25.17 2.27
N PRO A 316 17.26 -25.54 3.53
CA PRO A 316 17.77 -24.82 4.69
C PRO A 316 19.29 -24.76 4.68
N GLY A 317 19.84 -23.54 4.73
CA GLY A 317 21.29 -23.31 4.73
C GLY A 317 21.98 -23.49 3.38
N ALA A 318 21.24 -23.63 2.27
CA ALA A 318 21.86 -23.67 0.95
C ALA A 318 22.63 -22.37 0.65
N MET A 319 23.84 -22.55 0.13
CA MET A 319 24.77 -21.48 -0.19
C MET A 319 25.08 -21.47 -1.69
N VAL A 320 25.31 -20.29 -2.24
CA VAL A 320 25.68 -20.07 -3.64
C VAL A 320 27.10 -19.55 -3.67
N SER A 321 28.00 -20.29 -4.31
CA SER A 321 29.40 -19.91 -4.43
C SER A 321 29.58 -18.75 -5.43
N VAL A 322 30.23 -17.67 -4.99
CA VAL A 322 30.55 -16.52 -5.84
C VAL A 322 31.80 -16.84 -6.66
N LYS A 323 31.62 -16.99 -7.97
CA LYS A 323 32.72 -17.22 -8.92
C LYS A 323 33.23 -15.89 -9.51
N PRO A 324 34.53 -15.79 -9.86
CA PRO A 324 35.07 -14.60 -10.52
C PRO A 324 34.38 -14.32 -11.87
N PRO A 325 34.30 -13.04 -12.31
CA PRO A 325 33.78 -12.68 -13.63
C PRO A 325 34.55 -13.44 -14.73
N ARG A 326 33.81 -13.97 -15.71
CA ARG A 326 34.24 -14.81 -16.85
C ARG A 326 35.74 -14.74 -17.19
N GLY A 327 36.44 -15.88 -17.09
CA GLY A 327 37.80 -16.08 -17.64
C GLY A 327 38.87 -16.55 -16.64
N GLY A 328 38.57 -16.57 -15.33
CA GLY A 328 39.58 -16.75 -14.28
C GLY A 328 39.81 -18.16 -13.73
N GLY A 329 38.99 -19.17 -14.08
CA GLY A 329 39.35 -20.53 -13.69
C GLY A 329 38.39 -21.59 -14.19
N GLY A 330 38.98 -22.70 -14.65
CA GLY A 330 38.27 -23.96 -14.82
C GLY A 330 37.80 -24.52 -13.46
N ASP A 331 37.57 -25.83 -13.39
CA ASP A 331 37.02 -26.52 -12.20
C ASP A 331 37.81 -26.32 -10.88
N GLY A 332 38.97 -25.65 -10.90
CA GLY A 332 39.76 -25.26 -9.74
C GLY A 332 39.76 -23.75 -9.39
N ALA A 333 38.87 -22.93 -9.96
CA ALA A 333 38.78 -21.51 -9.65
C ALA A 333 38.44 -21.31 -8.16
N LYS A 334 39.25 -20.53 -7.43
CA LYS A 334 38.93 -20.15 -6.05
C LYS A 334 37.63 -19.34 -6.03
N THR A 335 36.68 -19.78 -5.22
CA THR A 335 35.45 -19.04 -4.92
C THR A 335 35.81 -17.82 -4.08
N PHE A 336 35.18 -16.66 -4.36
CA PHE A 336 35.40 -15.44 -3.59
C PHE A 336 34.68 -15.45 -2.24
N GLY A 337 33.65 -16.28 -2.12
CA GLY A 337 32.83 -16.44 -0.93
C GLY A 337 31.56 -17.21 -1.26
N GLU A 338 30.69 -17.33 -0.27
CA GLU A 338 29.41 -18.01 -0.38
C GLU A 338 28.31 -17.11 0.15
N ILE A 339 27.17 -17.10 -0.55
CA ILE A 339 26.02 -16.26 -0.20
C ILE A 339 24.79 -17.16 -0.03
N PRO A 340 24.00 -17.03 1.05
CA PRO A 340 22.82 -17.85 1.25
C PRO A 340 21.84 -17.74 0.07
N LYS A 341 21.38 -18.87 -0.46
CA LYS A 341 20.45 -18.95 -1.60
C LYS A 341 19.10 -18.29 -1.29
N SER A 342 18.67 -18.32 -0.03
CA SER A 342 17.46 -17.66 0.48
C SER A 342 17.59 -16.13 0.60
N SER A 343 18.77 -15.56 0.38
CA SER A 343 18.93 -14.11 0.27
C SER A 343 18.61 -13.63 -1.16
N TRP A 344 18.25 -12.35 -1.32
CA TRP A 344 18.03 -11.76 -2.63
C TRP A 344 19.24 -11.95 -3.56
N LEU A 345 20.43 -11.60 -3.07
CA LEU A 345 21.66 -11.69 -3.86
C LEU A 345 22.02 -13.14 -4.18
N GLY A 346 21.86 -14.06 -3.23
CA GLY A 346 22.10 -15.49 -3.47
C GLY A 346 21.12 -16.06 -4.50
N GLY A 347 19.83 -15.73 -4.39
CA GLY A 347 18.83 -16.16 -5.38
C GLY A 347 19.05 -15.55 -6.77
N VAL A 348 19.46 -14.28 -6.86
CA VAL A 348 19.86 -13.63 -8.11
C VAL A 348 21.08 -14.33 -8.72
N LEU A 349 22.12 -14.61 -7.93
CA LEU A 349 23.32 -15.32 -8.39
C LEU A 349 23.02 -16.75 -8.84
N HIS A 350 22.21 -17.48 -8.06
CA HIS A 350 21.78 -18.84 -8.42
C HIS A 350 20.99 -18.84 -9.73
N ALA A 351 20.01 -17.94 -9.85
CA ALA A 351 19.25 -17.79 -11.09
C ALA A 351 20.15 -17.45 -12.27
N HIS A 352 21.12 -16.54 -12.10
CA HIS A 352 22.10 -16.21 -13.13
C HIS A 352 22.97 -17.41 -13.55
N MET A 353 23.37 -18.25 -12.58
CA MET A 353 24.16 -19.46 -12.85
C MET A 353 23.39 -20.54 -13.59
N MET A 354 22.06 -20.58 -13.43
CA MET A 354 21.16 -21.52 -14.10
C MET A 354 20.55 -20.92 -15.39
N ASP A 355 20.84 -19.66 -15.71
CA ASP A 355 20.26 -18.96 -16.84
C ASP A 355 21.00 -19.36 -18.14
N ASP A 356 20.40 -20.26 -18.92
CA ASP A 356 20.94 -20.70 -20.21
C ASP A 356 20.64 -19.74 -21.38
N ARG A 357 19.99 -18.59 -21.13
CA ARG A 357 19.70 -17.58 -22.16
C ARG A 357 20.97 -16.93 -22.70
N SER A 358 20.85 -16.26 -23.85
CA SER A 358 21.99 -15.59 -24.46
C SER A 358 22.54 -14.46 -23.58
N THR A 359 23.83 -14.13 -23.73
CA THR A 359 24.47 -13.05 -22.92
C THR A 359 23.76 -11.70 -23.10
N LEU A 360 23.17 -11.44 -24.28
CA LEU A 360 22.43 -10.21 -24.53
C LEU A 360 21.13 -10.16 -23.70
N GLU A 361 20.38 -11.26 -23.65
CA GLU A 361 19.16 -11.39 -22.83
C GLU A 361 19.49 -11.32 -21.33
N GLN A 362 20.58 -11.96 -20.90
CA GLN A 362 21.10 -11.84 -19.53
C GLN A 362 21.50 -10.39 -19.18
N THR A 363 22.01 -9.64 -20.15
CA THR A 363 22.40 -8.23 -19.93
C THR A 363 21.19 -7.32 -19.81
N ILE A 364 20.16 -7.54 -20.63
CA ILE A 364 18.89 -6.80 -20.53
C ILE A 364 18.24 -7.08 -19.18
N SER A 365 18.29 -8.32 -18.72
CA SER A 365 17.69 -8.72 -17.44
C SER A 365 18.46 -8.18 -16.22
N LEU A 366 19.73 -7.76 -16.33
CA LEU A 366 20.45 -7.07 -15.23
C LEU A 366 19.76 -5.77 -14.79
N PHE A 367 19.02 -5.12 -15.70
CA PHE A 367 18.23 -3.93 -15.40
C PHE A 367 16.83 -4.28 -14.83
N GLN A 368 16.53 -5.57 -14.71
CA GLN A 368 15.31 -6.11 -14.13
C GLN A 368 15.62 -7.25 -13.15
N PRO A 369 16.45 -7.04 -12.12
CA PRO A 369 16.97 -8.14 -11.29
C PRO A 369 15.88 -8.86 -10.48
N TRP A 370 14.71 -8.25 -10.29
CA TRP A 370 13.51 -8.91 -9.72
C TRP A 370 12.87 -9.95 -10.64
N THR A 371 13.24 -10.00 -11.93
CA THR A 371 12.84 -11.07 -12.85
C THR A 371 13.73 -12.31 -12.70
N TRP A 372 14.87 -12.19 -12.01
CA TRP A 372 15.83 -13.28 -11.87
C TRP A 372 15.31 -14.26 -10.82
N GLY A 373 15.11 -15.50 -11.25
CA GLY A 373 14.48 -16.54 -10.44
C GLY A 373 12.96 -16.64 -10.57
N ARG A 374 12.33 -15.90 -11.49
CA ARG A 374 10.94 -16.13 -11.91
C ARG A 374 10.80 -17.26 -12.95
N CYS A 375 11.91 -17.68 -13.58
CA CYS A 375 11.92 -18.74 -14.59
C CYS A 375 11.74 -20.16 -14.02
N THR A 376 11.55 -20.28 -12.71
CA THR A 376 11.44 -21.57 -11.99
C THR A 376 10.09 -21.74 -11.32
N ASP A 377 9.09 -20.94 -11.68
CA ASP A 377 7.73 -21.13 -11.17
C ASP A 377 7.24 -22.53 -11.56
N ASP A 378 6.86 -23.32 -10.57
CA ASP A 378 6.37 -24.68 -10.79
C ASP A 378 4.98 -24.66 -11.43
N LYS A 379 4.58 -25.77 -12.06
CA LYS A 379 3.22 -25.89 -12.62
C LYS A 379 2.16 -25.60 -11.55
N GLY A 380 1.35 -24.56 -11.80
CA GLY A 380 0.29 -24.12 -10.90
C GLY A 380 0.71 -23.03 -9.90
N GLU A 381 1.97 -22.60 -9.91
CA GLU A 381 2.34 -21.30 -9.35
C GLU A 381 1.99 -20.20 -10.37
N GLY A 382 1.69 -19.00 -9.88
CA GLY A 382 1.24 -17.91 -10.74
C GLY A 382 1.12 -16.60 -10.01
N GLU A 383 1.02 -15.53 -10.78
CA GLU A 383 0.71 -14.20 -10.27
C GLU A 383 -0.35 -13.54 -11.15
N GLU A 384 -1.27 -12.80 -10.53
CA GLU A 384 -2.29 -12.05 -11.26
C GLU A 384 -2.62 -10.73 -10.58
N TRP A 385 -3.01 -9.75 -11.39
CA TRP A 385 -3.60 -8.49 -10.94
C TRP A 385 -5.07 -8.50 -11.28
N SER A 386 -5.91 -8.19 -10.30
CA SER A 386 -7.35 -8.01 -10.47
C SER A 386 -7.81 -6.71 -9.81
N ARG A 387 -9.06 -6.32 -10.08
CA ARG A 387 -9.74 -5.26 -9.33
C ARG A 387 -10.76 -5.89 -8.40
N GLY A 388 -10.70 -5.55 -7.13
CA GLY A 388 -11.55 -6.14 -6.11
C GLY A 388 -11.10 -5.71 -4.73
N PHE A 389 -11.72 -6.33 -3.73
CA PHE A 389 -11.36 -6.16 -2.34
C PHE A 389 -10.91 -7.51 -1.81
N LEU A 390 -9.98 -7.53 -0.86
CA LEU A 390 -9.74 -8.74 -0.10
C LEU A 390 -11.03 -9.10 0.64
N GLN A 391 -11.44 -10.36 0.55
CA GLN A 391 -12.57 -10.83 1.33
C GLN A 391 -12.22 -10.65 2.81
N GLU A 392 -13.04 -9.84 3.48
CA GLU A 392 -12.90 -9.58 4.91
C GLU A 392 -12.99 -10.89 5.70
N ILE A 393 -12.39 -10.87 6.88
CA ILE A 393 -12.60 -11.91 7.86
C ILE A 393 -14.09 -11.86 8.21
N ASP A 394 -14.87 -12.85 7.81
CA ASP A 394 -16.16 -13.08 8.47
C ASP A 394 -15.82 -13.38 9.94
N GLU A 395 -15.94 -12.38 10.81
CA GLU A 395 -15.86 -12.52 12.27
C GLU A 395 -17.07 -13.35 12.73
N ASN A 396 -17.00 -14.67 12.52
CA ASN A 396 -17.94 -15.65 13.06
C ASN A 396 -17.50 -16.12 14.46
#